data_AF-A0A1M5HGT8-F1
#
_entry.id   AF-A0A1M5HGT8-F1
#
_cell.length_a   1.000
_cell.length_b   1.000
_cell.length_c   1.000
_cell.angle_alpha   90.00
_cell.angle_beta   90.00
_cell.angle_gamma   90.00
#
_symmetry.space_group_name_H-M   'P 1'
#
loop_
_entity.id
_entity.type
_entity.pdbx_description
1 polymer ?
#
loop_
_entity_poly.entity_id
_entity_poly.type
_entity_poly.pdbx_seq_one_letter_code
_entity_poly.pdbx_strand_id
1 'polypeptide(L)'
;MYDYNEYTISLNEANVYSAYWQPADSLLFNFAADTNHTGKYNFYKYETHAKELKNKSDGKTVYAISVYSDVSDQSDVFSIGLGLSVVKNQDEYSAYRFPDTLFVDIYGCSDYGCTKAEKIVVHNVDYSFTKLLKNNDFEISTPQGSFSTRDFGYDCDVVKDYFFHLKIELDDVKLDLDAQKGSESCYERSNPWCIYC
;
A
#
# COMPACT_ATOMS: atom_id res chain seq x y z
N MET A 1 -21.63 -25.43 -26.86
CA MET A 1 -20.69 -24.29 -26.96
C MET A 1 -20.60 -23.76 -25.55
N TYR A 2 -19.43 -23.83 -24.93
CA TYR A 2 -19.29 -23.33 -23.56
C TYR A 2 -19.31 -21.80 -23.62
N ASP A 3 -20.20 -21.18 -22.85
CA ASP A 3 -20.20 -19.73 -22.69
C ASP A 3 -19.07 -19.37 -21.72
N TYR A 4 -17.93 -18.95 -22.25
CA TYR A 4 -16.86 -18.33 -21.48
C TYR A 4 -17.05 -16.81 -21.53
N ASN A 5 -16.91 -16.15 -20.39
CA ASN A 5 -16.82 -14.69 -20.32
C ASN A 5 -15.39 -14.29 -19.97
N GLU A 6 -14.85 -13.32 -20.70
CA GLU A 6 -13.61 -12.66 -20.30
C GLU A 6 -13.90 -11.69 -19.17
N TYR A 7 -13.09 -11.74 -18.12
CA TYR A 7 -13.09 -10.80 -17.02
C TYR A 7 -11.69 -10.22 -16.84
N THR A 8 -11.59 -8.89 -16.72
CA THR A 8 -10.33 -8.20 -16.47
C THR A 8 -10.28 -7.65 -15.04
N ILE A 9 -9.29 -8.08 -14.25
CA ILE A 9 -8.96 -7.47 -12.95
C ILE A 9 -7.80 -6.48 -13.11
N SER A 10 -7.77 -5.49 -12.23
CA SER A 10 -6.57 -4.70 -11.96
C SER A 10 -5.59 -5.51 -11.09
N LEU A 11 -4.31 -5.45 -11.44
CA LEU A 11 -3.18 -5.99 -10.66
C LEU A 11 -2.41 -4.88 -9.93
N ASN A 12 -3.06 -3.74 -9.68
CA ASN A 12 -2.44 -2.61 -9.00
C ASN A 12 -2.20 -2.94 -7.53
N GLU A 13 -0.95 -2.84 -7.09
CA GLU A 13 -0.53 -3.19 -5.73
C GLU A 13 0.74 -2.42 -5.36
N ALA A 14 0.88 -2.09 -4.09
CA ALA A 14 2.16 -1.72 -3.51
C ALA A 14 2.46 -2.61 -2.30
N ASN A 15 3.43 -3.52 -2.42
CA ASN A 15 3.87 -4.34 -1.31
C ASN A 15 4.86 -3.56 -0.44
N VAL A 16 4.37 -3.06 0.69
CA VAL A 16 5.19 -2.30 1.66
C VAL A 16 6.04 -3.25 2.49
N TYR A 17 7.35 -3.01 2.57
CA TYR A 17 8.28 -3.68 3.49
C TYR A 17 8.43 -2.89 4.78
N SER A 18 8.65 -1.58 4.66
CA SER A 18 8.62 -0.64 5.79
C SER A 18 8.13 0.74 5.34
N ALA A 19 7.51 1.47 6.27
CA ALA A 19 7.07 2.82 6.05
C ALA A 19 7.07 3.64 7.35
N TYR A 20 7.30 4.93 7.23
CA TYR A 20 7.19 5.93 8.27
C TYR A 20 6.85 7.28 7.63
N TRP A 21 5.94 8.04 8.25
CA TRP A 21 5.76 9.45 7.95
C TRP A 21 5.31 10.19 9.19
N GLN A 22 5.87 11.38 9.42
CA GLN A 22 5.65 12.15 10.65
C GLN A 22 4.16 12.40 10.99
N PRO A 23 3.25 12.70 10.04
CA PRO A 23 1.83 12.88 10.34
C PRO A 23 1.17 11.63 10.95
N ALA A 24 1.51 10.43 10.48
CA ALA A 24 0.96 9.18 11.01
C ALA A 24 1.30 8.96 12.49
N ASP A 25 2.53 9.30 12.89
CA ASP A 25 2.94 9.20 14.29
C ASP A 25 2.12 10.12 15.21
N SER A 26 1.77 11.31 14.73
CA SER A 26 0.92 12.25 15.47
C SER A 26 -0.48 11.68 15.68
N LEU A 27 -1.03 10.99 14.67
CA LEU A 27 -2.34 10.35 14.74
C LEU A 27 -2.34 9.15 15.67
N LEU A 28 -1.30 8.31 15.58
CA LEU A 28 -1.12 7.17 16.47
C LEU A 28 -0.97 7.61 17.93
N PHE A 29 -0.26 8.70 18.17
CA PHE A 29 -0.14 9.28 19.51
C PHE A 29 -1.50 9.74 20.04
N ASN A 30 -2.28 10.48 19.24
CA ASN A 30 -3.63 10.91 19.62
C ASN A 30 -4.57 9.73 19.86
N PHE A 31 -4.52 8.71 19.00
CA PHE A 31 -5.29 7.48 19.17
C PHE A 31 -4.96 6.79 20.50
N ALA A 32 -3.67 6.65 20.81
CA ALA A 32 -3.21 5.99 22.04
C ALA A 32 -3.35 6.84 23.31
N ALA A 33 -3.59 8.14 23.19
CA ALA A 33 -3.89 9.04 24.30
C ALA A 33 -5.34 8.93 24.76
N ASP A 34 -6.25 8.45 23.91
CA ASP A 34 -7.63 8.14 24.30
C ASP A 34 -7.64 6.95 25.27
N THR A 35 -8.23 7.15 26.46
CA THR A 35 -8.37 6.13 27.50
C THR A 35 -9.08 4.86 27.00
N ASN A 36 -9.96 4.98 25.99
CA ASN A 36 -10.65 3.85 25.36
C ASN A 36 -9.73 2.94 24.53
N HIS A 37 -8.52 3.41 24.20
CA HIS A 37 -7.53 2.70 23.40
C HIS A 37 -6.30 2.28 24.22
N THR A 38 -6.45 2.11 25.53
CA THR A 38 -5.35 1.64 26.38
C THR A 38 -5.04 0.16 26.10
N GLY A 39 -3.79 -0.13 25.73
CA GLY A 39 -3.34 -1.49 25.44
C GLY A 39 -1.93 -1.55 24.86
N LYS A 40 -1.56 -2.75 24.40
CA LYS A 40 -0.30 -3.02 23.71
C LYS A 40 -0.44 -2.75 22.21
N TYR A 41 0.58 -2.15 21.61
CA TYR A 41 0.62 -1.82 20.18
C TYR A 41 1.69 -2.66 19.47
N ASN A 42 1.28 -3.41 18.47
CA ASN A 42 2.17 -4.16 17.59
C ASN A 42 2.14 -3.49 16.21
N PHE A 43 3.32 -3.21 15.65
CA PHE A 43 3.44 -2.54 14.37
C PHE A 43 3.90 -3.54 13.30
N TYR A 44 3.18 -3.56 12.17
CA TYR A 44 3.47 -4.40 11.02
C TYR A 44 3.74 -3.49 9.82
N LYS A 45 4.95 -3.57 9.26
CA LYS A 45 5.41 -2.74 8.13
C LYS A 45 5.45 -1.22 8.40
N TYR A 46 5.11 -0.77 9.60
CA TYR A 46 5.21 0.63 10.01
C TYR A 46 6.28 0.80 11.09
N GLU A 47 7.19 1.77 10.91
CA GLU A 47 8.27 2.09 11.84
C GLU A 47 7.93 3.36 12.63
N THR A 48 7.18 3.23 13.72
CA THR A 48 6.86 4.41 14.53
C THR A 48 8.11 5.03 15.16
N HIS A 49 8.20 6.36 15.17
CA HIS A 49 9.18 7.15 15.91
C HIS A 49 8.64 7.64 17.26
N ALA A 50 7.34 7.49 17.53
CA ALA A 50 6.71 7.77 18.82
C ALA A 50 7.16 6.75 19.88
N LYS A 51 8.23 7.11 20.61
CA LYS A 51 8.86 6.24 21.62
C LYS A 51 7.90 5.79 22.72
N GLU A 52 6.89 6.60 23.05
CA GLU A 52 5.88 6.23 24.06
C GLU A 52 5.03 5.03 23.62
N LEU A 53 4.81 4.84 22.32
CA LEU A 53 4.01 3.73 21.79
C LEU A 53 4.75 2.40 21.84
N LYS A 54 6.09 2.41 21.80
CA LYS A 54 6.93 1.20 21.88
C LYS A 54 6.97 0.58 23.28
N ASN A 55 6.64 1.36 24.31
CA ASN A 55 6.80 0.96 25.72
C ASN A 55 5.48 0.72 26.48
N LYS A 56 4.30 0.93 25.85
CA LYS A 56 3.01 0.66 26.50
C LYS A 56 2.73 -0.84 26.57
N SER A 57 2.89 -1.41 27.76
CA SER A 57 2.61 -2.84 28.06
C SER A 57 1.42 -3.05 29.00
N ASP A 58 0.70 -2.00 29.37
CA ASP A 58 -0.35 -2.10 30.39
C ASP A 58 -1.71 -2.28 29.73
N GLY A 59 -2.15 -3.53 29.59
CA GLY A 59 -3.50 -3.87 29.15
C GLY A 59 -3.65 -5.27 28.55
N LYS A 60 -4.85 -5.84 28.64
CA LYS A 60 -5.19 -7.12 27.97
C LYS A 60 -5.47 -6.95 26.47
N THR A 61 -5.71 -5.73 26.02
CA THR A 61 -6.02 -5.40 24.63
C THR A 61 -4.74 -5.27 23.82
N VAL A 62 -4.71 -5.90 22.64
CA VAL A 62 -3.63 -5.76 21.66
C VAL A 62 -4.20 -5.11 20.40
N TYR A 63 -3.53 -4.05 19.95
CA TYR A 63 -3.81 -3.33 18.72
C TYR A 63 -2.71 -3.67 17.71
N ALA A 64 -3.10 -4.27 16.60
CA ALA A 64 -2.25 -4.49 15.44
C ALA A 64 -2.37 -3.28 14.51
N ILE A 65 -1.29 -2.53 14.36
CA ILE A 65 -1.19 -1.40 13.43
C ILE A 65 -0.50 -1.92 12.17
N SER A 66 -1.14 -1.75 11.02
CA SER A 66 -0.59 -2.13 9.73
C SER A 66 -0.69 -1.00 8.72
N VAL A 67 0.24 -0.99 7.77
CA VAL A 67 0.16 -0.15 6.58
C VAL A 67 -0.73 -0.85 5.57
N TYR A 68 -1.76 -0.16 5.07
CA TYR A 68 -2.43 -0.53 3.84
C TYR A 68 -1.94 0.38 2.73
N SER A 69 -2.03 -0.12 1.51
CA SER A 69 -1.56 0.57 0.32
C SER A 69 -2.55 0.42 -0.82
N ASP A 70 -2.52 1.37 -1.74
CA ASP A 70 -3.27 1.34 -2.99
C ASP A 70 -2.45 2.05 -4.08
N VAL A 71 -2.63 1.65 -5.34
CA VAL A 71 -1.96 2.27 -6.48
C VAL A 71 -3.03 2.82 -7.42
N SER A 72 -2.91 4.12 -7.72
CA SER A 72 -3.93 4.86 -8.48
C SER A 72 -4.12 4.31 -9.90
N ASP A 73 -5.38 4.20 -10.30
CA ASP A 73 -5.79 3.85 -11.67
C ASP A 73 -5.53 4.99 -12.67
N GLN A 74 -5.30 6.22 -12.21
CA GLN A 74 -5.10 7.38 -13.10
C GLN A 74 -3.84 7.25 -13.99
N SER A 75 -3.89 7.85 -15.17
CA SER A 75 -2.88 7.70 -16.24
C SER A 75 -1.70 8.66 -16.15
N ASP A 76 -1.91 9.86 -15.63
CA ASP A 76 -0.96 10.97 -15.85
C ASP A 76 0.16 11.00 -14.80
N VAL A 77 -0.08 10.40 -13.63
CA VAL A 77 0.87 10.31 -12.52
C VAL A 77 0.75 8.92 -11.89
N PHE A 78 1.88 8.24 -11.71
CA PHE A 78 1.91 7.01 -10.93
C PHE A 78 1.85 7.39 -9.45
N SER A 79 0.71 7.19 -8.81
CA SER A 79 0.47 7.58 -7.42
C SER A 79 0.24 6.37 -6.54
N ILE A 80 0.92 6.33 -5.40
CA ILE A 80 0.77 5.29 -4.37
C ILE A 80 0.16 5.93 -3.14
N GLY A 81 -1.01 5.45 -2.72
CA GLY A 81 -1.63 5.82 -1.45
C GLY A 81 -1.21 4.86 -0.35
N LEU A 82 -0.79 5.37 0.79
CA LEU A 82 -0.42 4.62 1.99
C LEU A 82 -1.21 5.14 3.17
N GLY A 83 -1.83 4.25 3.94
CA GLY A 83 -2.51 4.65 5.16
C GLY A 83 -2.31 3.64 6.28
N LEU A 84 -2.75 4.03 7.47
CA LEU A 84 -2.68 3.17 8.64
C LEU A 84 -4.04 2.55 8.92
N SER A 85 -4.02 1.27 9.28
CA SER A 85 -5.17 0.60 9.85
C SER A 85 -4.85 -0.01 11.21
N VAL A 86 -5.85 -0.07 12.08
CA VAL A 86 -5.76 -0.67 13.40
C VAL A 86 -6.80 -1.77 13.52
N VAL A 87 -6.34 -2.95 13.93
CA VAL A 87 -7.20 -4.08 14.28
C VAL A 87 -7.02 -4.40 15.75
N LYS A 88 -8.12 -4.56 16.47
CA LYS A 88 -8.13 -4.98 17.87
C LYS A 88 -8.29 -6.51 17.93
N ASN A 89 -7.44 -7.20 18.69
CA ASN A 89 -7.38 -8.67 18.79
C ASN A 89 -8.70 -9.41 19.16
N GLN A 90 -9.80 -8.71 19.45
CA GLN A 90 -11.10 -9.30 19.79
C GLN A 90 -12.18 -9.08 18.73
N ASP A 91 -11.91 -8.32 17.67
CA ASP A 91 -12.83 -8.05 16.56
C ASP A 91 -12.06 -8.07 15.23
N GLU A 92 -11.86 -9.26 14.67
CA GLU A 92 -11.20 -9.43 13.35
C GLU A 92 -12.00 -8.79 12.19
N TYR A 93 -13.25 -8.39 12.42
CA TYR A 93 -14.16 -7.90 11.37
C TYR A 93 -14.21 -6.38 11.22
N SER A 94 -13.58 -5.59 12.11
CA SER A 94 -13.57 -4.12 12.00
C SER A 94 -12.15 -3.56 12.10
N ALA A 95 -11.54 -3.32 10.95
CA ALA A 95 -10.33 -2.50 10.87
C ALA A 95 -10.72 -1.03 10.89
N TYR A 96 -10.22 -0.28 11.87
CA TYR A 96 -10.29 1.19 11.84
C TYR A 96 -9.20 1.70 10.91
N ARG A 97 -9.57 2.42 9.84
CA ARG A 97 -8.60 3.09 8.95
C ARG A 97 -8.48 4.54 9.36
N PHE A 98 -7.25 5.01 9.53
CA PHE A 98 -7.00 6.43 9.74
C PHE A 98 -7.33 7.20 8.45
N PRO A 99 -7.95 8.39 8.56
CA PRO A 99 -8.31 9.19 7.39
C PRO A 99 -7.09 9.81 6.69
N ASP A 100 -5.96 9.93 7.39
CA ASP A 100 -4.73 10.51 6.84
C ASP A 100 -3.99 9.47 6.01
N THR A 101 -4.13 9.61 4.70
CA THR A 101 -3.41 8.83 3.70
C THR A 101 -2.26 9.67 3.18
N LEU A 102 -1.07 9.08 3.15
CA LEU A 102 0.11 9.60 2.47
C LEU A 102 0.06 9.19 1.00
N PHE A 103 0.12 10.15 0.09
CA PHE A 103 0.27 9.94 -1.34
C PHE A 103 1.72 10.13 -1.74
N VAL A 104 2.17 9.26 -2.64
CA VAL A 104 3.50 9.28 -3.25
C VAL A 104 3.31 9.38 -4.75
N ASP A 105 3.39 10.60 -5.26
CA ASP A 105 3.17 10.93 -6.66
C ASP A 105 4.50 10.94 -7.41
N ILE A 106 4.69 9.97 -8.30
CA ILE A 106 5.93 9.77 -9.05
C ILE A 106 5.76 10.35 -10.46
N TYR A 107 6.56 11.37 -10.78
CA TYR A 107 6.55 12.04 -12.07
C TYR A 107 7.72 11.55 -12.94
N GLY A 108 7.47 11.38 -14.24
CA GLY A 108 8.49 10.90 -15.19
C GLY A 108 8.54 9.37 -15.33
N CYS A 109 7.58 8.66 -14.74
CA CYS A 109 7.45 7.21 -14.85
C CYS A 109 7.03 6.78 -16.26
N SER A 110 8.01 6.69 -17.17
CA SER A 110 7.78 6.51 -18.62
C SER A 110 8.27 5.15 -19.17
N ASP A 111 8.81 4.32 -18.30
CA ASP A 111 9.32 2.98 -18.58
C ASP A 111 8.84 1.99 -17.52
N TYR A 112 8.87 0.69 -17.85
CA TYR A 112 8.38 -0.38 -16.99
C TYR A 112 8.94 -0.34 -15.56
N GLY A 113 10.25 -0.10 -15.43
CA GLY A 113 10.93 -0.03 -14.13
C GLY A 113 10.91 1.35 -13.49
N CYS A 114 10.17 2.31 -14.05
CA CYS A 114 10.10 3.70 -13.59
C CYS A 114 11.48 4.37 -13.42
N THR A 115 12.51 3.89 -14.12
CA THR A 115 13.91 4.32 -13.94
C THR A 115 14.14 5.77 -14.38
N LYS A 116 13.21 6.34 -15.14
CA LYS A 116 13.24 7.72 -15.62
C LYS A 116 12.47 8.71 -14.73
N ALA A 117 12.06 8.31 -13.53
CA ALA A 117 11.41 9.23 -12.60
C ALA A 117 12.28 10.47 -12.33
N GLU A 118 11.67 11.65 -12.43
CA GLU A 118 12.37 12.93 -12.32
C GLU A 118 12.22 13.56 -10.92
N LYS A 119 11.08 13.30 -10.28
CA LYS A 119 10.71 13.86 -8.98
C LYS A 119 9.58 13.05 -8.38
N ILE A 120 9.52 13.05 -7.06
CA ILE A 120 8.43 12.48 -6.29
C ILE A 120 7.83 13.60 -5.43
N VAL A 121 6.50 13.70 -5.40
CA VAL A 121 5.80 14.54 -4.43
C VAL A 121 5.17 13.63 -3.41
N VAL A 122 5.58 13.78 -2.16
CA VAL A 122 4.95 13.10 -1.02
C VAL A 122 4.02 14.09 -0.35
N HIS A 123 2.75 13.76 -0.19
CA HIS A 123 1.81 14.63 0.50
C HIS A 123 0.72 13.87 1.23
N ASN A 124 0.04 14.48 2.19
CA ASN A 124 -1.16 13.91 2.77
C ASN A 124 -2.43 14.46 2.09
N VAL A 125 -3.61 13.94 2.47
CA VAL A 125 -4.90 14.27 1.83
C VAL A 125 -5.17 15.77 1.76
N ASP A 126 -4.85 16.52 2.82
CA ASP A 126 -5.12 17.96 2.92
C ASP A 126 -3.91 18.84 2.57
N TYR A 127 -2.82 18.23 2.10
CA TYR A 127 -1.54 18.89 1.77
C TYR A 127 -0.86 19.63 2.93
N SER A 128 -1.32 19.49 4.18
CA SER A 128 -0.65 20.08 5.35
C SER A 128 0.75 19.51 5.57
N PHE A 129 0.98 18.29 5.09
CA PHE A 129 2.29 17.70 4.91
C PHE A 129 2.53 17.54 3.41
N THR A 130 3.53 18.22 2.85
CA THR A 130 3.93 18.11 1.45
C THR A 130 5.44 18.24 1.33
N LYS A 131 6.06 17.38 0.52
CA LYS A 131 7.50 17.39 0.26
C LYS A 131 7.78 17.04 -1.19
N LEU A 132 8.61 17.87 -1.84
CA LEU A 132 9.16 17.58 -3.16
C LEU A 132 10.52 16.90 -2.99
N LEU A 133 10.63 15.68 -3.53
CA LEU A 133 11.82 14.86 -3.53
C LEU A 133 12.47 14.89 -4.92
N LYS A 134 13.79 15.06 -4.95
CA LYS A 134 14.61 15.05 -6.17
C LYS A 134 15.48 13.78 -6.20
N ASN A 135 16.23 13.58 -7.28
CA ASN A 135 16.99 12.34 -7.56
C ASN A 135 17.91 11.82 -6.43
N ASN A 136 18.30 12.64 -5.44
CA ASN A 136 19.13 12.20 -4.32
C ASN A 136 18.33 11.86 -3.05
N ASP A 137 17.02 12.10 -3.06
CA ASP A 137 16.13 11.90 -1.92
C ASP A 137 15.37 10.56 -2.00
N PHE A 138 15.45 9.87 -3.14
CA PHE A 138 14.81 8.58 -3.38
C PHE A 138 15.66 7.70 -4.30
N GLU A 139 15.44 6.39 -4.22
CA GLU A 139 16.02 5.40 -5.10
C GLU A 139 14.90 4.58 -5.76
N ILE A 140 14.98 4.43 -7.08
CA ILE A 140 14.16 3.46 -7.82
C ILE A 140 15.09 2.39 -8.36
N SER A 141 14.76 1.13 -8.08
CA SER A 141 15.57 -0.02 -8.47
C SER A 141 14.71 -1.22 -8.84
N THR A 142 15.35 -2.36 -9.09
CA THR A 142 14.64 -3.60 -9.40
C THR A 142 13.84 -4.07 -8.18
N PRO A 143 12.58 -4.51 -8.37
CA PRO A 143 11.75 -5.09 -7.30
C PRO A 143 12.46 -6.17 -6.51
N GLN A 144 12.16 -6.22 -5.21
CA GLN A 144 12.64 -7.30 -4.34
C GLN A 144 11.82 -8.59 -4.53
N GLY A 145 10.53 -8.45 -4.86
CA GLY A 145 9.59 -9.53 -5.13
C GLY A 145 9.38 -9.84 -6.62
N SER A 146 8.42 -10.72 -6.88
CA SER A 146 7.91 -11.01 -8.23
C SER A 146 6.62 -10.27 -8.50
N PHE A 147 6.35 -9.95 -9.77
CA PHE A 147 5.08 -9.36 -10.18
C PHE A 147 3.93 -10.32 -9.83
N SER A 148 2.99 -9.86 -9.02
CA SER A 148 1.86 -10.63 -8.51
C SER A 148 0.79 -10.77 -9.59
N THR A 149 0.32 -12.00 -9.80
CA THR A 149 -0.82 -12.38 -10.65
C THR A 149 -1.88 -13.04 -9.76
N ARG A 150 -3.15 -13.03 -10.18
CA ARG A 150 -4.20 -13.76 -9.44
C ARG A 150 -4.50 -15.12 -10.08
N ASP A 151 -4.26 -15.24 -11.38
CA ASP A 151 -4.53 -16.42 -12.20
C ASP A 151 -5.93 -17.00 -11.91
N PHE A 152 -6.93 -16.12 -11.77
CA PHE A 152 -8.30 -16.52 -11.40
C PHE A 152 -9.11 -16.84 -12.66
N GLY A 153 -9.04 -18.10 -13.12
CA GLY A 153 -9.79 -18.59 -14.28
C GLY A 153 -8.98 -19.50 -15.18
N TYR A 154 -9.26 -19.46 -16.48
CA TYR A 154 -8.52 -20.19 -17.51
C TYR A 154 -7.99 -19.23 -18.57
N ASP A 155 -6.88 -19.61 -19.22
CA ASP A 155 -6.30 -18.88 -20.35
C ASP A 155 -6.12 -17.38 -20.04
N CYS A 156 -5.33 -17.11 -19.00
CA CYS A 156 -5.13 -15.77 -18.47
C CYS A 156 -4.00 -15.03 -19.22
N ASP A 157 -4.34 -13.86 -19.74
CA ASP A 157 -3.39 -12.92 -20.33
C ASP A 157 -3.05 -11.81 -19.33
N VAL A 158 -1.75 -11.59 -19.10
CA VAL A 158 -1.25 -10.59 -18.14
C VAL A 158 -0.59 -9.43 -18.88
N VAL A 159 -1.10 -8.23 -18.65
CA VAL A 159 -0.51 -6.98 -19.10
C VAL A 159 0.23 -6.35 -17.92
N LYS A 160 1.53 -6.10 -18.07
CA LYS A 160 2.37 -5.48 -17.05
C LYS A 160 2.76 -4.08 -17.50
N ASP A 161 2.29 -3.06 -16.77
CA ASP A 161 2.56 -1.66 -17.10
C ASP A 161 3.79 -1.15 -16.36
N TYR A 162 3.84 -1.38 -15.04
CA TYR A 162 4.95 -0.94 -14.20
C TYR A 162 5.29 -1.99 -13.15
N PHE A 163 6.58 -2.12 -12.84
CA PHE A 163 7.07 -2.89 -11.71
C PHE A 163 8.44 -2.42 -11.25
N PHE A 164 8.52 -1.80 -10.08
CA PHE A 164 9.75 -1.24 -9.55
C PHE A 164 9.80 -1.24 -8.02
N HIS A 165 11.01 -1.20 -7.48
CA HIS A 165 11.26 -0.95 -6.07
C HIS A 165 11.40 0.55 -5.84
N LEU A 166 10.74 1.09 -4.81
CA LEU A 166 10.91 2.47 -4.36
C LEU A 166 11.45 2.49 -2.94
N LYS A 167 12.53 3.24 -2.75
CA LYS A 167 13.12 3.50 -1.44
C LYS A 167 13.29 5.01 -1.18
N ILE A 168 12.86 5.45 -0.01
CA ILE A 168 13.02 6.82 0.51
C ILE A 168 13.51 6.70 1.94
N GLU A 169 14.61 7.38 2.28
CA GLU A 169 15.24 7.31 3.61
C GLU A 169 15.53 8.72 4.14
N LEU A 170 14.49 9.41 4.60
CA LEU A 170 14.57 10.75 5.18
C LEU A 170 14.13 10.72 6.64
N ASP A 171 14.47 11.76 7.40
CA ASP A 171 14.14 11.84 8.83
C ASP A 171 12.62 11.93 9.10
N ASP A 172 11.87 12.51 8.17
CA ASP A 172 10.43 12.79 8.24
C ASP A 172 9.56 11.84 7.40
N VAL A 173 10.17 11.11 6.46
CA VAL A 173 9.52 10.11 5.61
C VAL A 173 10.50 8.97 5.33
N LYS A 174 10.08 7.73 5.57
CA LYS A 174 10.77 6.54 5.07
C LYS A 174 9.80 5.64 4.37
N LEU A 175 10.18 5.11 3.22
CA LEU A 175 9.39 4.14 2.46
C LEU A 175 10.33 3.10 1.86
N ASP A 176 9.96 1.83 1.97
CA ASP A 176 10.61 0.70 1.32
C ASP A 176 9.49 -0.20 0.82
N LEU A 177 9.24 -0.19 -0.49
CA LEU A 177 8.11 -0.90 -1.10
C LEU A 177 8.39 -1.33 -2.55
N ASP A 178 7.72 -2.39 -2.99
CA ASP A 178 7.59 -2.72 -4.40
C ASP A 178 6.23 -2.22 -4.90
N ALA A 179 6.21 -1.49 -6.02
CA ALA A 179 5.00 -1.02 -6.66
C ALA A 179 4.78 -1.73 -7.99
N GLN A 180 3.56 -2.18 -8.24
CA GLN A 180 3.15 -2.77 -9.51
C GLN A 180 1.83 -2.17 -10.02
N LYS A 181 1.73 -2.09 -11.35
CA LYS A 181 0.52 -1.72 -12.08
C LYS A 181 0.40 -2.61 -13.32
N GLY A 182 -0.81 -3.06 -13.56
CA GLY A 182 -1.11 -3.95 -14.67
C GLY A 182 -2.53 -4.48 -14.59
N SER A 183 -2.84 -5.41 -15.48
CA SER A 183 -4.13 -6.08 -15.51
C SER A 183 -3.98 -7.55 -15.90
N GLU A 184 -4.96 -8.34 -15.53
CA GLU A 184 -5.07 -9.74 -15.90
C GLU A 184 -6.48 -9.97 -16.45
N SER A 185 -6.54 -10.47 -17.68
CA SER A 185 -7.76 -10.91 -18.34
C SER A 185 -7.79 -12.43 -18.33
N CYS A 186 -8.81 -13.03 -17.71
CA CYS A 186 -9.01 -14.48 -17.68
C CYS A 186 -10.39 -14.84 -18.22
N TYR A 187 -10.53 -16.06 -18.74
CA TYR A 187 -11.83 -16.61 -19.10
C TYR A 187 -12.42 -17.42 -17.94
N GLU A 188 -13.67 -17.12 -17.61
CA GLU A 188 -14.48 -17.89 -16.66
C GLU A 188 -15.66 -18.56 -17.33
N ARG A 189 -16.07 -19.73 -16.82
CA ARG A 189 -17.30 -20.38 -17.28
C ARG A 189 -18.51 -19.61 -16.76
N SER A 190 -19.42 -19.27 -17.67
CA SER A 190 -20.67 -18.56 -17.35
C SER A 190 -21.57 -19.31 -16.34
N ASN A 191 -21.39 -20.62 -16.17
CA ASN A 191 -22.10 -21.39 -15.15
C ASN A 191 -21.17 -22.41 -14.47
N PRO A 192 -20.62 -22.12 -13.28
CA PRO A 192 -19.70 -23.01 -12.57
C PRO A 192 -20.36 -24.33 -12.10
N TRP A 193 -21.69 -24.45 -12.19
CA TRP A 193 -22.45 -25.60 -11.68
C TRP A 193 -22.95 -26.58 -12.77
N CYS A 194 -22.70 -26.33 -14.06
CA CYS A 194 -23.17 -27.23 -15.11
C CYS A 194 -22.12 -28.30 -15.45
N ILE A 195 -22.27 -29.47 -14.84
CA ILE A 195 -21.35 -30.62 -14.97
C ILE A 195 -21.53 -31.35 -16.32
N TYR A 196 -22.63 -31.10 -17.05
CA TYR A 196 -22.90 -31.67 -18.36
C TYR A 196 -23.49 -30.62 -19.31
N CYS A 197 -22.63 -29.91 -20.07
CA CYS A 197 -22.99 -29.12 -21.25
C CYS A 197 -22.16 -29.58 -22.44
#